data_AF-A0AAD4BEG9-F1
#
_entry.id   AF-A0AAD4BEG9-F1
#
_cell.length_a   1.000
_cell.length_b   1.000
_cell.length_c   1.000
_cell.angle_alpha   90.00
_cell.angle_beta   90.00
_cell.angle_gamma   90.00
#
_symmetry.space_group_name_H-M   'P 1'
#
loop_
_entity.id
_entity.type
_entity.pdbx_description
1 polymer ?
#
loop_
_entity_poly.entity_id
_entity_poly.type
_entity_poly.pdbx_seq_one_letter_code
_entity_poly.pdbx_strand_id
1 'polypeptide(L)'
;MLVLGPNSTCDICLECYTTGVNIAHAISCGHVFCQKCLDHLMQQKCPLCRERFSPRDIRKLHVDRDPSTIAAIDSPSEPVVIAPQIDNESQQLLDDITRIRRAAKSTRFGG
;
A
#
# COMPACT_ATOMS: atom_id res chain seq x y z
N MET A 1 -10.21 8.95 -16.91
CA MET A 1 -10.58 7.65 -16.34
C MET A 1 -9.85 7.52 -15.02
N LEU A 2 -10.51 7.12 -13.94
CA LEU A 2 -9.84 6.89 -12.66
C LEU A 2 -9.26 5.47 -12.69
N VAL A 3 -7.94 5.34 -12.56
CA VAL A 3 -7.25 4.04 -12.54
C VAL A 3 -6.82 3.75 -11.11
N LEU A 4 -7.14 2.56 -10.60
CA LEU A 4 -6.68 2.12 -9.28
C LEU A 4 -5.32 1.43 -9.38
N GLY A 5 -4.42 1.78 -8.46
CA GLY A 5 -3.16 1.08 -8.28
C GLY A 5 -3.37 -0.30 -7.64
N PRO A 6 -2.37 -1.20 -7.73
CA PRO A 6 -2.46 -2.55 -7.17
C PRO A 6 -2.62 -2.58 -5.65
N ASN A 7 -2.17 -1.53 -4.97
CA ASN A 7 -2.21 -1.35 -3.53
C ASN A 7 -3.40 -0.49 -3.07
N SER A 8 -4.33 -0.14 -3.98
CA SER A 8 -5.52 0.62 -3.60
C SER A 8 -6.50 -0.29 -2.86
N THR A 9 -6.63 -0.05 -1.55
CA THR A 9 -7.45 -0.84 -0.63
C THR A 9 -8.40 0.06 0.17
N CYS A 10 -9.41 -0.53 0.78
CA CYS A 10 -10.31 0.17 1.70
C CYS A 10 -9.63 0.45 3.03
N ASP A 11 -9.66 1.70 3.52
CA ASP A 11 -9.04 2.06 4.81
C ASP A 11 -9.70 1.44 6.06
N ILE A 12 -10.82 0.72 5.89
CA ILE A 12 -11.54 0.05 6.99
C ILE A 12 -11.22 -1.45 7.03
N CYS A 13 -11.47 -2.18 5.93
CA CYS A 13 -11.25 -3.62 5.87
C CYS A 13 -9.88 -4.01 5.29
N LEU A 14 -9.15 -3.07 4.72
CA LEU A 14 -7.85 -3.26 4.05
C LEU A 14 -7.90 -4.20 2.84
N GLU A 15 -9.08 -4.57 2.36
CA GLU A 15 -9.25 -5.39 1.15
C GLU A 15 -9.09 -4.54 -0.12
N CYS A 16 -8.49 -5.11 -1.16
CA CYS A 16 -8.32 -4.48 -2.46
C CYS A 16 -9.67 -4.15 -3.11
N TYR A 17 -9.74 -2.99 -3.75
CA TYR A 17 -10.92 -2.63 -4.51
C TYR A 17 -11.06 -3.49 -5.78
N THR A 18 -12.28 -3.92 -6.06
CA THR A 18 -12.63 -4.74 -7.22
C THR A 18 -13.92 -4.24 -7.86
N THR A 19 -14.13 -4.56 -9.14
CA THR A 19 -15.35 -4.17 -9.87
C THR A 19 -16.61 -4.92 -9.41
N GLY A 20 -16.45 -6.02 -8.67
CA GLY A 20 -17.54 -6.88 -8.22
C GLY A 20 -17.90 -6.72 -6.74
N VAL A 21 -17.00 -7.11 -5.84
CA VAL A 21 -17.33 -7.29 -4.42
C VAL A 21 -16.90 -6.10 -3.56
N ASN A 22 -15.71 -5.57 -3.79
CA ASN A 22 -15.13 -4.44 -3.05
C ASN A 22 -15.12 -3.18 -3.92
N ILE A 23 -16.31 -2.74 -4.30
CA ILE A 23 -16.46 -1.58 -5.16
C ILE A 23 -16.16 -0.32 -4.35
N ALA A 24 -15.27 0.52 -4.88
CA ALA A 24 -14.91 1.81 -4.30
C ALA A 24 -16.08 2.81 -4.37
N HIS A 25 -16.38 3.45 -3.24
CA HIS A 25 -17.40 4.49 -3.13
C HIS A 25 -16.81 5.71 -2.44
N ALA A 26 -17.02 6.90 -3.02
CA ALA A 26 -16.67 8.17 -2.40
C ALA A 26 -17.87 8.72 -1.62
N ILE A 27 -17.59 9.30 -0.45
CA ILE A 27 -18.56 10.08 0.33
C ILE A 27 -18.36 11.59 0.08
N SER A 28 -19.24 12.44 0.63
CA SER A 28 -19.25 13.90 0.36
C SER A 28 -17.93 14.62 0.65
N CYS A 29 -17.15 14.15 1.63
CA CYS A 29 -15.84 14.73 1.96
C CYS A 29 -14.69 14.24 1.07
N GLY A 30 -14.96 13.36 0.10
CA GLY A 30 -13.99 12.86 -0.88
C GLY A 30 -13.24 11.57 -0.48
N HIS A 31 -13.32 11.13 0.77
CA HIS A 31 -12.72 9.86 1.19
C HIS A 31 -13.46 8.66 0.58
N VAL A 32 -12.71 7.57 0.37
CA VAL A 32 -13.18 6.40 -0.38
C VAL A 32 -13.18 5.16 0.50
N PHE A 33 -14.26 4.39 0.47
CA PHE A 33 -14.42 3.15 1.22
C PHE A 33 -15.14 2.11 0.36
N CYS A 34 -15.09 0.83 0.72
CA CYS A 34 -15.91 -0.16 0.03
C CYS A 34 -17.37 -0.09 0.50
N GLN A 35 -18.31 -0.51 -0.35
CA GLN A 35 -19.75 -0.48 -0.05
C GLN A 35 -20.08 -1.17 1.28
N LYS A 36 -19.53 -2.37 1.50
CA LYS A 36 -19.75 -3.16 2.72
C LYS A 36 -19.38 -2.35 3.97
N CYS A 37 -18.22 -1.70 3.98
CA CYS A 37 -17.78 -0.94 5.14
C CYS A 37 -18.66 0.29 5.38
N LEU A 38 -19.13 0.97 4.32
CA LEU A 38 -20.08 2.08 4.47
C LEU A 38 -21.41 1.63 5.08
N ASP A 39 -21.92 0.47 4.67
CA ASP A 39 -23.19 -0.07 5.19
C ASP A 39 -23.10 -0.48 6.68
N HIS A 40 -21.91 -0.82 7.17
CA HIS A 40 -21.69 -1.18 8.57
C HIS A 40 -21.35 0.02 9.48
N LEU A 41 -21.30 1.24 8.94
CA LEU A 41 -21.05 2.42 9.76
C LEU A 41 -22.25 2.73 10.66
N MET A 42 -22.02 2.72 11.98
CA MET A 42 -23.03 3.06 12.98
C MET A 42 -23.44 4.54 12.94
N GLN A 43 -22.56 5.42 12.45
CA GLN A 43 -22.82 6.85 12.28
C GLN A 43 -22.39 7.28 10.89
N GLN A 44 -23.15 8.18 10.28
CA GLN A 44 -22.84 8.80 8.99
C GLN A 44 -21.76 9.88 9.15
N LYS A 45 -20.59 9.47 9.62
CA LYS A 45 -19.38 10.29 9.79
C LYS A 45 -18.21 9.59 9.15
N CYS A 46 -17.41 10.33 8.40
CA CYS A 46 -16.20 9.81 7.79
C CYS A 46 -15.23 9.27 8.86
N PRO A 47 -14.73 8.03 8.76
CA PRO A 47 -13.71 7.51 9.68
C PRO A 47 -12.38 8.27 9.69
N LEU A 48 -12.05 8.96 8.59
CA LEU A 48 -10.78 9.67 8.42
C LEU A 48 -10.83 11.12 8.88
N CYS A 49 -11.77 11.92 8.37
CA CYS A 49 -11.88 13.35 8.71
C CYS A 49 -13.03 13.70 9.67
N ARG A 50 -13.88 12.74 10.04
CA ARG A 50 -15.05 12.91 10.94
C ARG A 50 -16.18 13.80 10.44
N GLU A 51 -16.08 14.29 9.20
CA GLU A 51 -17.15 15.06 8.57
C GLU A 51 -18.42 14.21 8.40
N ARG A 52 -19.58 14.82 8.66
CA ARG A 52 -20.88 14.16 8.46
C ARG A 52 -21.18 14.07 6.96
N PHE A 53 -21.77 12.96 6.54
CA PHE A 53 -22.20 12.77 5.15
C PHE A 53 -23.64 12.23 5.11
N SER A 54 -24.32 12.38 3.98
CA SER A 54 -25.61 11.72 3.76
C SER A 54 -25.41 10.42 2.96
N PRO A 55 -26.18 9.35 3.21
CA PRO A 55 -26.15 8.15 2.36
C PRO A 55 -26.48 8.45 0.90
N ARG A 56 -27.22 9.52 0.63
CA ARG A 56 -27.56 9.99 -0.72
C ARG A 56 -26.36 10.58 -1.46
N ASP A 57 -25.32 10.97 -0.73
CA ASP A 57 -24.10 11.55 -1.28
C ASP A 57 -23.03 10.49 -1.57
N ILE A 58 -23.29 9.22 -1.23
CA ILE A 58 -22.41 8.10 -1.55
C ILE A 58 -22.45 7.88 -3.06
N ARG A 59 -21.29 7.93 -3.71
CA ARG A 59 -21.13 7.76 -5.16
C ARG A 59 -20.24 6.55 -5.45
N LYS A 60 -20.76 5.60 -6.21
CA LYS A 60 -19.96 4.52 -6.79
C LYS A 60 -18.92 5.10 -7.74
N LEU A 61 -17.66 4.74 -7.53
CA LEU A 61 -16.58 5.13 -8.44
C LEU A 61 -16.46 4.09 -9.56
N HIS A 62 -16.50 4.58 -10.80
CA HIS A 62 -16.15 3.77 -11.97
C HIS A 62 -14.64 3.86 -12.16
N VAL A 63 -13.98 2.75 -11.86
CA VAL A 63 -12.53 2.64 -11.86
C VAL A 63 -12.09 1.57 -12.85
N ASP A 64 -11.02 1.87 -13.57
CA ASP A 64 -10.30 0.87 -14.32
C ASP A 64 -9.25 0.22 -13.45
N ARG A 65 -9.08 -1.08 -13.67
CA ARG A 65 -7.95 -1.81 -13.12
C ARG A 65 -6.92 -1.98 -14.21
N ASP A 66 -5.68 -1.58 -13.94
CA ASP A 66 -4.57 -1.84 -14.84
C ASP A 66 -4.34 -3.38 -14.92
N PRO A 67 -4.53 -4.01 -16.09
CA PRO A 67 -4.41 -5.46 -16.23
C PRO A 67 -2.98 -5.97 -15.95
N SER A 68 -1.97 -5.11 -16.02
CA SER A 68 -0.56 -5.45 -15.72
C SER A 68 -0.38 -5.84 -14.24
N THR A 69 -1.33 -5.49 -13.38
CA THR A 69 -1.31 -5.83 -11.94
C THR A 69 -1.96 -7.18 -11.60
N ILE A 70 -2.70 -7.81 -12.54
CA ILE A 70 -3.34 -9.12 -12.28
C ILE A 70 -2.31 -10.25 -12.35
N ALA A 71 -1.30 -10.14 -13.21
CA ALA A 71 -0.25 -11.15 -13.35
C ALA A 71 0.58 -11.36 -12.07
N ALA A 72 0.58 -10.41 -11.13
CA ALA A 72 1.37 -10.48 -9.91
C ALA A 72 0.66 -11.11 -8.70
N ILE A 73 -0.66 -11.35 -8.76
CA ILE A 73 -1.45 -11.81 -7.60
C ILE A 73 -1.99 -13.25 -7.71
N ASP A 74 -1.95 -13.88 -8.88
CA ASP A 74 -2.41 -15.27 -9.07
C ASP A 74 -1.25 -16.28 -9.18
N SER A 75 -0.01 -15.85 -8.94
CA SER A 75 1.09 -16.76 -8.68
C SER A 75 1.19 -16.96 -7.16
N PRO A 76 1.12 -18.20 -6.63
CA PRO A 76 1.62 -18.49 -5.29
C PRO A 76 3.14 -18.41 -5.32
N SER A 77 3.66 -17.21 -5.54
CA SER A 77 5.05 -16.87 -5.33
C SER A 77 5.10 -16.13 -4.02
N GLU A 78 5.85 -16.73 -3.09
CA GLU A 78 6.43 -16.15 -1.87
C GLU A 78 6.50 -14.61 -1.90
N PRO A 79 6.33 -13.93 -0.75
CA PRO A 79 6.47 -12.48 -0.66
C PRO A 79 7.71 -12.08 -1.45
N VAL A 80 7.51 -11.33 -2.52
CA VAL A 80 8.61 -10.75 -3.28
C VAL A 80 9.24 -9.76 -2.31
N VAL A 81 10.21 -10.27 -1.55
CA VAL A 81 11.25 -9.47 -0.94
C VAL A 81 11.91 -8.83 -2.15
N ILE A 82 11.42 -7.65 -2.51
CA ILE A 82 12.17 -6.74 -3.36
C ILE A 82 13.39 -6.46 -2.52
N ALA A 83 14.44 -7.28 -2.70
CA ALA A 83 15.75 -6.99 -2.17
C ALA A 83 16.01 -5.54 -2.56
N PRO A 84 16.30 -4.64 -1.61
CA PRO A 84 16.54 -3.25 -1.94
C PRO A 84 17.54 -3.26 -3.10
N GLN A 85 17.17 -2.64 -4.23
CA GLN A 85 18.06 -2.46 -5.35
C GLN A 85 19.07 -1.42 -4.86
N ILE A 86 20.04 -1.89 -4.07
CA ILE A 86 21.15 -1.10 -3.57
C ILE A 86 21.91 -0.73 -4.84
N ASP A 87 21.79 0.53 -5.23
CA ASP A 87 22.55 1.11 -6.30
C ASP A 87 24.04 0.86 -6.07
N ASN A 88 24.81 0.71 -7.16
CA ASN A 88 26.21 0.29 -7.09
C ASN A 88 27.05 1.19 -6.16
N GLU A 89 26.67 2.47 -6.03
CA GLU A 89 27.27 3.43 -5.11
C GLU A 89 27.00 3.08 -3.63
N SER A 90 25.75 2.80 -3.27
CA SER A 90 25.38 2.34 -1.93
C SER A 90 26.05 1.01 -1.56
N GLN A 91 26.24 0.10 -2.52
CA GLN A 91 26.93 -1.18 -2.29
C GLN A 91 28.42 -0.96 -2.00
N GLN A 92 29.05 -0.05 -2.74
CA GLN A 92 30.45 0.32 -2.53
C GLN A 92 30.67 0.95 -1.15
N LEU A 93 29.76 1.81 -0.70
CA LEU A 93 29.81 2.40 0.64
C LEU A 93 29.72 1.34 1.75
N LEU A 94 28.88 0.32 1.59
CA LEU A 94 28.74 -0.78 2.57
C LEU A 94 30.02 -1.63 2.66
N ASP A 95 30.67 -1.88 1.53
CA ASP A 95 31.93 -2.63 1.48
C ASP A 95 33.07 -1.86 2.16
N ASP A 96 33.15 -0.55 1.94
CA ASP A 96 34.12 0.33 2.60
C ASP A 96 33.91 0.38 4.12
N ILE A 97 32.66 0.52 4.58
CA ILE A 97 32.32 0.46 6.00
C ILE A 97 32.74 -0.88 6.61
N THR A 98 32.50 -1.98 5.90
CA THR A 98 32.84 -3.33 6.37
C THR A 98 34.35 -3.53 6.47
N ARG A 99 35.11 -3.03 5.50
CA ARG A 99 36.57 -3.06 5.51
C ARG A 99 37.15 -2.28 6.68
N ILE A 100 36.64 -1.07 6.95
CA ILE A 100 37.07 -0.23 8.09
C ILE A 100 36.80 -0.94 9.42
N ARG A 101 35.61 -1.53 9.59
CA ARG A 101 35.26 -2.27 10.82
C ARG A 101 36.17 -3.48 11.06
N ARG A 102 36.56 -4.20 10.01
CA ARG A 102 37.50 -5.33 10.10
C ARG A 102 38.92 -4.88 10.46
N ALA A 103 39.41 -3.82 9.81
CA ALA A 103 40.72 -3.24 10.12
C ALA A 103 40.80 -2.79 11.59
N ALA A 104 39.78 -2.06 12.08
CA ALA A 104 39.71 -1.61 13.46
C ALA A 104 39.59 -2.76 14.49
N LYS A 105 39.01 -3.90 14.08
CA LYS A 105 38.97 -5.11 14.92
C LYS A 105 40.33 -5.81 14.97
N SER A 106 41.06 -5.84 13.86
CA SER A 106 42.40 -6.44 13.79
C SER A 106 43.43 -5.69 14.63
N THR A 107 43.34 -4.36 14.71
CA THR A 107 44.26 -3.54 15.52
C THR A 107 43.99 -3.61 17.03
N ARG A 108 42.83 -4.13 17.46
CA ARG A 108 42.48 -4.27 18.89
C ARG A 108 42.90 -5.59 19.53
N PHE A 109 43.27 -6.61 18.75
CA PHE A 109 43.59 -7.96 19.26
C PHE A 109 45.08 -8.35 19.13
N GLY A 110 45.94 -7.40 18.73
CA GLY A 110 47.38 -7.62 18.55
C GLY A 110 48.24 -6.75 19.47
N GLY A 111 48.05 -6.85 20.79
CA GLY A 111 48.84 -6.19 21.82
C GLY A 111 48.82 -6.98 23.12
#